data_AF-A0AAD7NKT4-F1
#
_entry.id   AF-A0AAD7NKT4-F1
#
_cell.length_a   1.000
_cell.length_b   1.000
_cell.length_c   1.000
_cell.angle_alpha   90.00
_cell.angle_beta   90.00
_cell.angle_gamma   90.00
#
_symmetry.space_group_name_H-M   'P 1'
#
loop_
_entity.id
_entity.type
_entity.pdbx_description
1 polymer ?
#
loop_
_entity_poly.entity_id
_entity_poly.type
_entity_poly.pdbx_seq_one_letter_code
_entity_poly.pdbx_strand_id
1 'polypeptide(L)'
;MAGGKLLTFRECDIPDPPAVSYAKSIENLLLVWDDNSLDWDNTSPLKINGIPIPLTYWPTVYKYWKRNSMEGRQENLHMKYTPLLTQLSKERKVENEKLAEVAQRELKSEQLTYRKGADRFVMTKPSMIAAYYRKLKGLDVEEDGDEDY
;
A
#
# COMPACT_ATOMS: atom_id res chain seq x y z
N MET A 1 -17.97 -6.59 31.51
CA MET A 1 -17.91 -8.02 31.91
C MET A 1 -18.20 -8.84 30.65
N ALA A 2 -18.17 -10.17 30.71
CA ALA A 2 -18.66 -11.02 29.63
C ALA A 2 -19.19 -12.33 30.23
N GLY A 3 -20.41 -12.74 29.88
CA GLY A 3 -21.14 -13.81 30.56
C GLY A 3 -21.28 -13.55 32.07
N GLY A 4 -21.50 -12.28 32.45
CA GLY A 4 -21.53 -11.85 33.85
C GLY A 4 -20.19 -11.92 34.62
N LYS A 5 -19.08 -12.29 33.97
CA LYS A 5 -17.76 -12.47 34.62
C LYS A 5 -16.83 -11.27 34.39
N LEU A 6 -15.99 -10.98 35.39
CA LEU A 6 -14.88 -10.04 35.24
C LEU A 6 -13.75 -10.69 34.42
N LEU A 7 -13.67 -10.31 33.15
CA LEU A 7 -12.61 -10.75 32.25
C LEU A 7 -11.40 -9.81 32.34
N THR A 8 -10.23 -10.35 32.66
CA THR A 8 -8.94 -9.68 32.50
C THR A 8 -8.17 -10.31 31.33
N PHE A 9 -7.61 -9.46 30.48
CA PHE A 9 -6.83 -9.85 29.29
C PHE A 9 -5.79 -8.77 28.98
N ARG A 10 -4.69 -9.15 28.34
CA ARG A 10 -3.67 -8.25 27.80
C ARG A 10 -3.88 -8.06 26.30
N GLU A 11 -3.28 -7.03 25.72
CA GLU A 11 -3.44 -6.74 24.29
C GLU A 11 -2.82 -7.81 23.36
N CYS A 12 -1.91 -8.65 23.88
CA CYS A 12 -1.43 -9.86 23.20
C CYS A 12 -2.39 -11.07 23.26
N ASP A 13 -3.38 -11.04 24.17
CA ASP A 13 -4.39 -12.09 24.30
C ASP A 13 -5.63 -11.79 23.40
N ILE A 14 -5.61 -10.69 22.63
CA ILE A 14 -6.67 -10.25 21.69
C ILE A 14 -6.31 -10.70 20.27
N PRO A 15 -7.10 -11.57 19.61
CA PRO A 15 -6.87 -11.93 18.21
C PRO A 15 -7.25 -10.78 17.26
N ASP A 16 -6.73 -10.81 16.04
CA ASP A 16 -7.17 -9.91 14.96
C ASP A 16 -8.71 -9.96 14.79
N PRO A 17 -9.38 -8.81 14.56
CA PRO A 17 -10.83 -8.73 14.53
C PRO A 17 -11.41 -9.60 13.40
N PRO A 18 -12.21 -10.64 13.73
CA PRO A 18 -12.73 -11.56 12.72
C PRO A 18 -13.73 -10.85 11.81
N ALA A 19 -13.62 -11.09 10.50
CA ALA A 19 -14.55 -10.56 9.51
C ALA A 19 -15.91 -11.25 9.64
N VAL A 20 -16.93 -10.50 10.07
CA VAL A 20 -18.28 -11.01 10.34
C VAL A 20 -19.33 -10.20 9.59
N SER A 21 -20.42 -10.85 9.16
CA SER A 21 -21.54 -10.17 8.51
C SER A 21 -22.85 -10.89 8.81
N TYR A 22 -23.82 -10.13 9.31
CA TYR A 22 -25.16 -10.60 9.68
C TYR A 22 -26.24 -10.10 8.71
N ALA A 23 -25.84 -9.52 7.57
CA ALA A 23 -26.73 -8.92 6.57
C ALA A 23 -27.74 -9.91 5.93
N LYS A 24 -27.66 -11.21 6.24
CA LYS A 24 -28.57 -12.28 5.79
C LYS A 24 -29.35 -12.96 6.92
N SER A 25 -29.08 -12.66 8.18
CA SER A 25 -29.85 -13.15 9.34
C SER A 25 -29.67 -12.20 10.53
N ILE A 26 -30.76 -11.51 10.89
CA ILE A 26 -30.81 -10.67 12.10
C ILE A 26 -30.97 -11.52 13.38
N GLU A 27 -31.55 -12.72 13.27
CA GLU A 27 -31.64 -13.69 14.37
C GLU A 27 -30.24 -14.07 14.87
N ASN A 28 -29.32 -14.38 13.95
CA ASN A 28 -27.93 -14.67 14.27
C ASN A 28 -27.18 -13.45 14.86
N LEU A 29 -27.65 -12.23 14.59
CA LEU A 29 -27.09 -11.03 15.23
C LEU A 29 -27.57 -10.90 16.68
N LEU A 30 -28.84 -11.23 16.97
CA LEU A 30 -29.41 -11.17 18.33
C LEU A 30 -28.72 -12.18 19.27
N LEU A 31 -28.53 -13.43 18.82
CA LEU A 31 -27.69 -14.42 19.53
C LEU A 31 -26.28 -13.85 19.78
N VAL A 32 -25.75 -13.12 18.79
CA VAL A 32 -24.43 -12.45 18.74
C VAL A 32 -24.15 -11.29 19.72
N TRP A 33 -25.19 -10.58 20.16
CA TRP A 33 -25.09 -9.12 20.40
C TRP A 33 -24.60 -8.74 21.81
N ASP A 34 -25.27 -9.24 22.85
CA ASP A 34 -24.98 -8.96 24.25
C ASP A 34 -25.19 -10.21 25.14
N ASP A 35 -24.63 -10.19 26.34
CA ASP A 35 -24.72 -11.28 27.33
C ASP A 35 -25.87 -11.10 28.34
N ASN A 36 -26.86 -10.27 28.03
CA ASN A 36 -27.98 -9.93 28.93
C ASN A 36 -29.35 -10.31 28.33
N SER A 37 -29.43 -10.52 27.01
CA SER A 37 -30.57 -11.19 26.37
C SER A 37 -30.75 -12.62 26.87
N LEU A 38 -32.01 -13.08 26.96
CA LEU A 38 -32.32 -14.50 27.18
C LEU A 38 -31.82 -15.40 26.02
N ASP A 39 -31.64 -14.81 24.83
CA ASP A 39 -31.24 -15.51 23.62
C ASP A 39 -29.71 -15.65 23.46
N TRP A 40 -28.91 -15.23 24.46
CA TRP A 40 -27.45 -15.38 24.44
C TRP A 40 -27.06 -16.87 24.55
N ASP A 41 -26.75 -17.50 23.41
CA ASP A 41 -26.37 -18.92 23.31
C ASP A 41 -24.95 -19.23 23.81
N ASN A 42 -24.22 -18.20 24.27
CA ASN A 42 -22.82 -18.26 24.65
C ASN A 42 -21.87 -18.63 23.48
N THR A 43 -22.24 -18.27 22.24
CA THR A 43 -21.36 -18.26 21.07
C THR A 43 -20.86 -16.85 20.78
N SER A 44 -19.62 -16.73 20.31
CA SER A 44 -19.15 -15.52 19.63
C SER A 44 -18.06 -15.86 18.62
N PRO A 45 -17.98 -15.14 17.49
CA PRO A 45 -16.81 -15.14 16.61
C PRO A 45 -15.52 -14.70 17.32
N LEU A 46 -15.63 -13.83 18.32
CA LEU A 46 -14.50 -13.39 19.14
C LEU A 46 -14.45 -14.19 20.43
N LYS A 47 -13.33 -14.90 20.65
CA LYS A 47 -13.05 -15.63 21.89
C LYS A 47 -11.69 -15.20 22.43
N ILE A 48 -11.67 -14.71 23.67
CA ILE A 48 -10.45 -14.33 24.40
C ILE A 48 -10.24 -15.37 25.50
N ASN A 49 -9.09 -16.05 25.50
CA ASN A 49 -8.82 -17.17 26.42
C ASN A 49 -9.94 -18.24 26.44
N GLY A 50 -10.56 -18.49 25.27
CA GLY A 50 -11.70 -19.40 25.09
C GLY A 50 -13.07 -18.85 25.49
N ILE A 51 -13.13 -17.70 26.18
CA ILE A 51 -14.38 -17.06 26.62
C ILE A 51 -14.98 -16.24 25.45
N PRO A 52 -16.26 -16.48 25.07
CA PRO A 52 -16.94 -15.74 24.01
C PRO A 52 -17.22 -14.29 24.43
N ILE A 53 -17.02 -13.35 23.49
CA ILE A 53 -17.19 -11.92 23.74
C ILE A 53 -18.33 -11.38 22.85
N PRO A 54 -19.49 -10.99 23.43
CA PRO A 54 -20.59 -10.37 22.67
C PRO A 54 -20.16 -9.12 21.89
N LEU A 55 -20.82 -8.85 20.76
CA LEU A 55 -20.45 -7.74 19.86
C LEU A 55 -20.47 -6.36 20.55
N THR A 56 -21.37 -6.14 21.51
CA THR A 56 -21.43 -4.93 22.33
C THR A 56 -20.12 -4.56 23.04
N TYR A 57 -19.27 -5.55 23.35
CA TYR A 57 -17.97 -5.32 24.00
C TYR A 57 -16.79 -5.13 23.03
N TRP A 58 -16.95 -5.45 21.74
CA TRP A 58 -15.87 -5.33 20.74
C TRP A 58 -15.29 -3.90 20.63
N PRO A 59 -16.09 -2.80 20.69
CA PRO A 59 -15.55 -1.44 20.69
C PRO A 59 -14.65 -1.12 21.89
N THR A 60 -14.80 -1.86 23.00
CA THR A 60 -13.95 -1.72 24.20
C THR A 60 -12.70 -2.60 24.10
N VAL A 61 -12.82 -3.83 23.60
CA VAL A 61 -11.69 -4.72 23.32
C VAL A 61 -10.72 -4.09 22.30
N TYR A 62 -11.24 -3.66 21.15
CA TYR A 62 -10.41 -3.11 20.06
C TYR A 62 -10.10 -1.61 20.20
N LYS A 63 -10.46 -0.98 21.33
CA LYS A 63 -10.29 0.46 21.57
C LYS A 63 -8.84 0.94 21.38
N TYR A 64 -7.87 0.11 21.75
CA TYR A 64 -6.44 0.45 21.70
C TYR A 64 -5.67 -0.32 20.62
N TRP A 65 -6.21 -1.45 20.12
CA TRP A 65 -5.59 -2.36 19.13
C TRP A 65 -5.01 -1.66 17.90
N LYS A 66 -5.65 -0.59 17.38
CA LYS A 66 -5.12 0.19 16.24
C LYS A 66 -3.73 0.81 16.48
N ARG A 67 -3.32 1.02 17.74
CA ARG A 67 -2.01 1.60 18.06
C ARG A 67 -0.87 0.57 17.92
N ASN A 68 -1.12 -0.69 18.27
CA ASN A 68 -0.08 -1.73 18.29
C ASN A 68 -0.17 -2.66 17.06
N SER A 69 -1.33 -2.73 16.39
CA SER A 69 -1.50 -3.45 15.11
C SER A 69 -0.58 -2.91 13.99
N MET A 70 -0.07 -1.68 14.10
CA MET A 70 0.93 -1.14 13.18
C MET A 70 2.30 -1.85 13.23
N GLU A 71 2.62 -2.54 14.32
CA GLU A 71 3.87 -3.31 14.45
C GLU A 71 3.70 -4.77 13.96
N GLY A 72 2.52 -5.36 14.16
CA GLY A 72 2.24 -6.74 13.75
C GLY A 72 1.78 -6.93 12.29
N ARG A 73 1.32 -5.88 11.60
CA ARG A 73 0.60 -6.01 10.31
C ARG A 73 1.36 -5.51 9.06
N GLN A 74 2.69 -5.42 9.11
CA GLN A 74 3.50 -4.89 8.00
C GLN A 74 4.07 -5.93 7.01
N GLU A 75 3.88 -7.24 7.21
CA GLU A 75 4.49 -8.23 6.31
C GLU A 75 3.78 -8.43 4.97
N ASN A 76 2.51 -8.03 4.80
CA ASN A 76 1.74 -8.40 3.59
C ASN A 76 0.71 -7.40 3.02
N LEU A 77 0.53 -6.19 3.56
CA LEU A 77 -0.46 -5.24 3.00
C LEU A 77 0.02 -3.80 2.75
N HIS A 78 1.33 -3.60 2.61
CA HIS A 78 1.84 -2.44 1.88
C HIS A 78 3.24 -2.75 1.33
N MET A 79 3.32 -3.40 0.15
CA MET A 79 4.51 -3.22 -0.69
C MET A 79 4.66 -1.72 -0.91
N LYS A 80 5.63 -1.10 -0.24
CA LYS A 80 5.87 0.34 -0.37
C LYS A 80 6.37 0.56 -1.80
N TYR A 81 5.45 1.02 -2.65
CA TYR A 81 5.67 1.39 -4.05
C TYR A 81 6.87 2.36 -4.17
N THR A 82 7.09 3.19 -3.14
CA THR A 82 8.23 4.09 -3.01
C THR A 82 9.60 3.39 -3.03
N PRO A 83 9.98 2.42 -2.17
CA PRO A 83 11.16 1.56 -2.34
C PRO A 83 11.34 0.94 -3.73
N LEU A 84 10.32 0.31 -4.32
CA LEU A 84 10.45 -0.30 -5.66
C LEU A 84 10.74 0.76 -6.73
N LEU A 85 9.98 1.87 -6.74
CA LEU A 85 10.27 3.02 -7.60
C LEU A 85 11.63 3.67 -7.28
N THR A 86 12.08 3.66 -6.04
CA THR A 86 13.38 4.23 -5.64
C THR A 86 14.53 3.37 -6.16
N GLN A 87 14.38 2.05 -6.15
CA GLN A 87 15.34 1.13 -6.77
C GLN A 87 15.34 1.30 -8.30
N LEU A 88 14.17 1.21 -8.95
CA LEU A 88 14.04 1.43 -10.39
C LEU A 88 14.54 2.83 -10.82
N SER A 89 14.36 3.86 -10.01
CA SER A 89 14.88 5.21 -10.26
C SER A 89 16.41 5.28 -10.17
N LYS A 90 17.03 4.59 -9.21
CA LYS A 90 18.50 4.44 -9.14
C LYS A 90 19.05 3.67 -10.34
N GLU A 91 18.40 2.56 -10.71
CA GLU A 91 18.80 1.72 -11.84
C GLU A 91 18.67 2.49 -13.17
N ARG A 92 17.50 3.09 -13.44
CA ARG A 92 17.27 3.97 -14.61
C ARG A 92 18.20 5.18 -14.62
N LYS A 93 18.61 5.71 -13.46
CA LYS A 93 19.63 6.78 -13.39
C LYS A 93 20.98 6.26 -13.93
N VAL A 94 21.48 5.15 -13.40
CA VAL A 94 22.77 4.56 -13.82
C VAL A 94 22.76 4.15 -15.30
N GLU A 95 21.63 3.66 -15.80
CA GLU A 95 21.46 3.33 -17.21
C GLU A 95 21.47 4.59 -18.09
N ASN A 96 20.69 5.62 -17.73
CA ASN A 96 20.66 6.89 -18.46
C ASN A 96 22.01 7.64 -18.41
N GLU A 97 22.79 7.50 -17.33
CA GLU A 97 24.15 8.04 -17.24
C GLU A 97 25.08 7.36 -18.25
N LYS A 98 25.11 6.02 -18.31
CA LYS A 98 25.86 5.25 -19.33
C LYS A 98 25.42 5.60 -20.75
N LEU A 99 24.11 5.70 -21.00
CA LEU A 99 23.59 6.01 -22.34
C LEU A 99 23.93 7.45 -22.76
N ALA A 100 23.95 8.39 -21.80
CA ALA A 100 24.39 9.75 -22.05
C ALA A 100 25.90 9.86 -22.34
N GLU A 101 26.75 9.08 -21.67
CA GLU A 101 28.19 9.01 -21.98
C GLU A 101 28.45 8.48 -23.40
N VAL A 102 27.70 7.46 -23.84
CA VAL A 102 27.79 6.95 -25.22
C VAL A 102 27.30 8.02 -26.21
N ALA A 103 26.16 8.65 -25.94
CA ALA A 103 25.61 9.71 -26.78
C ALA A 103 26.57 10.92 -26.91
N GLN A 104 27.22 11.34 -25.82
CA GLN A 104 28.22 12.42 -25.83
C GLN A 104 29.53 12.03 -26.54
N ARG A 105 29.79 10.74 -26.75
CA ARG A 105 30.95 10.24 -27.50
C ARG A 105 30.66 10.11 -29.00
N GLU A 106 29.42 9.76 -29.37
CA GLU A 106 28.99 9.62 -30.76
C GLU A 106 28.49 10.92 -31.40
N LEU A 107 27.91 11.84 -30.62
CA LEU A 107 27.23 13.04 -31.10
C LEU A 107 27.96 14.31 -30.70
N LYS A 108 27.88 15.34 -31.55
CA LYS A 108 28.36 16.68 -31.23
C LYS A 108 27.40 17.38 -30.27
N SER A 109 27.93 18.28 -29.42
CA SER A 109 27.15 19.11 -28.50
C SER A 109 26.04 19.94 -29.19
N GLU A 110 26.26 20.33 -30.45
CA GLU A 110 25.30 21.03 -31.33
C GLU A 110 24.05 20.18 -31.64
N GLN A 111 24.20 18.86 -31.74
CA GLN A 111 23.13 17.90 -32.01
C GLN A 111 22.30 17.62 -30.76
N LEU A 112 22.95 17.60 -29.59
CA LEU A 112 22.31 17.50 -28.28
C LEU A 112 21.65 18.83 -27.85
N THR A 113 20.77 19.40 -28.69
CA THR A 113 20.05 20.66 -28.38
C THR A 113 18.54 20.48 -28.27
N TYR A 114 17.91 21.22 -27.37
CA TYR A 114 16.46 21.31 -27.22
C TYR A 114 16.00 22.77 -27.30
N ARG A 115 14.75 22.99 -27.73
CA ARG A 115 14.13 24.32 -27.80
C ARG A 115 13.39 24.62 -26.49
N LYS A 116 13.48 25.85 -25.99
CA LYS A 116 12.64 26.35 -24.89
C LYS A 116 12.24 27.79 -25.18
N GLY A 117 11.00 27.98 -25.65
CA GLY A 117 10.53 29.29 -26.13
C GLY A 117 11.13 29.63 -27.50
N ALA A 118 11.78 30.79 -27.62
CA ALA A 118 12.52 31.17 -28.82
C ALA A 118 13.88 30.44 -28.91
N ASP A 119 14.53 30.22 -27.77
CA ASP A 119 15.95 29.86 -27.71
C ASP A 119 16.23 28.36 -27.78
N ARG A 120 17.47 28.03 -28.14
CA ARG A 120 18.01 26.67 -28.19
C ARG A 120 19.06 26.49 -27.09
N PHE A 121 18.91 25.44 -26.30
CA PHE A 121 19.79 25.09 -25.17
C PHE A 121 20.44 23.73 -25.42
N VAL A 122 21.70 23.56 -25.01
CA VAL A 122 22.37 22.25 -25.01
C VAL A 122 21.81 21.39 -23.87
N MET A 123 21.55 20.12 -24.14
CA MET A 123 21.11 19.14 -23.15
C MET A 123 22.27 18.81 -22.20
N THR A 124 22.11 19.10 -20.91
CA THR A 124 23.10 18.81 -19.86
C THR A 124 22.70 17.68 -18.92
N LYS A 125 21.41 17.29 -18.90
CA LYS A 125 20.90 16.23 -18.01
C LYS A 125 21.01 14.85 -18.68
N PRO A 126 21.63 13.84 -18.05
CA PRO A 126 21.75 12.51 -18.63
C PRO A 126 20.42 11.88 -19.07
N SER A 127 19.32 12.09 -18.33
CA SER A 127 18.00 11.59 -18.72
C SER A 127 17.47 12.19 -20.04
N MET A 128 17.73 13.47 -20.31
CA MET A 128 17.34 14.13 -21.56
C MET A 128 18.17 13.62 -22.74
N ILE A 129 19.49 13.49 -22.53
CA ILE A 129 20.43 12.97 -23.53
C ILE A 129 20.11 11.51 -23.85
N ALA A 130 19.83 10.69 -22.84
CA ALA A 130 19.44 9.29 -23.00
C ALA A 130 18.11 9.14 -23.76
N ALA A 131 17.08 9.93 -23.44
CA ALA A 131 15.81 9.92 -24.18
C ALA A 131 15.99 10.34 -25.64
N TYR A 132 16.75 11.41 -25.89
CA TYR A 132 17.10 11.84 -27.25
C TYR A 132 17.85 10.76 -28.03
N TYR A 133 18.78 10.06 -27.38
CA TYR A 133 19.57 8.99 -27.99
C TYR A 133 18.75 7.71 -28.26
N ARG A 134 17.83 7.32 -27.36
CA ARG A 134 16.89 6.21 -27.62
C ARG A 134 16.04 6.51 -28.87
N LYS A 135 15.43 7.70 -28.93
CA LYS A 135 14.65 8.16 -30.09
C LYS A 135 15.47 8.23 -31.38
N LEU A 136 16.72 8.70 -31.32
CA LEU A 136 17.62 8.77 -32.48
C LEU A 136 18.03 7.38 -33.02
N LYS A 137 18.10 6.36 -32.15
CA LYS A 137 18.48 4.99 -32.50
C LYS A 137 17.30 4.08 -32.82
N GLY A 138 16.05 4.54 -32.71
CA GLY A 138 14.86 3.70 -32.85
C GLY A 138 14.72 2.66 -31.73
N LEU A 139 15.12 3.02 -30.50
CA LEU A 139 15.09 2.15 -29.32
C LEU A 139 13.92 2.42 -28.37
N ASP A 140 13.08 3.42 -28.67
CA ASP A 140 11.78 3.54 -28.02
C ASP A 140 10.84 2.49 -28.64
N VAL A 141 10.21 1.68 -27.79
CA VAL A 141 8.99 0.96 -28.18
C VAL A 141 7.88 2.01 -28.24
N GLU A 142 7.09 2.01 -29.31
CA GLU A 142 5.93 2.90 -29.42
C GLU A 142 4.85 2.45 -28.43
N GLU A 143 4.85 3.04 -27.22
CA GLU A 143 3.64 3.12 -26.40
C GLU A 143 2.70 4.13 -27.09
N ASP A 144 1.58 3.65 -27.62
CA ASP A 144 0.48 4.50 -28.12
C ASP A 144 0.05 5.44 -27.00
N GLY A 145 0.38 6.72 -27.12
CA GLY A 145 0.00 7.75 -26.17
C GLY A 145 -1.38 8.28 -26.49
N ASP A 146 -2.38 7.98 -25.65
CA ASP A 146 -3.72 8.59 -25.74
C ASP A 146 -3.59 10.13 -25.73
N GLU A 147 -4.10 10.75 -26.79
CA GLU A 147 -3.94 12.18 -27.08
C GLU A 147 -5.03 13.01 -26.34
N ASP A 148 -4.90 13.10 -25.02
CA ASP A 148 -5.77 13.93 -24.18
C ASP A 148 -5.54 15.45 -24.44
N TYR A 149 -6.67 16.16 -24.59
CA TYR A 149 -6.87 17.43 -25.32
C TYR A 149 -6.49 18.73 -24.57
#